data_AF-A0A5A8CH61-F1
#
_entry.id   AF-A0A5A8CH61-F1
#
_cell.length_a   1.000
_cell.length_b   1.000
_cell.length_c   1.000
_cell.angle_alpha   90.00
_cell.angle_beta   90.00
_cell.angle_gamma   90.00
#
_symmetry.space_group_name_H-M   'P 1'
#
loop_
_entity.id
_entity.type
_entity.pdbx_description
1 polymer ?
#
loop_
_entity_poly.entity_id
_entity_poly.type
_entity_poly.pdbx_seq_one_letter_code
_entity_poly.pdbx_strand_id
1 'polypeptide(L)'
;MSYFDIAEIVAEEERLPCTFLTDAELIGYLDSTSDREDIEADTRVELPLWLADALSKRNMVSVDLPRGFGSRTRQALLADAMSVPLRERSAHCFHLCVRAAEISSRPEALDLPRVARVALSARAATSLDRATNSVGTDVAALRAQLTDIELALFERGYDVARDRLEWRRRLIPSMRVSGLERGIAAKRARAAALASDAAAARAEMASDAAADEERFRLQAESASSSSSSASGYAHGPSDGELASTWSTSSSSAAAATAGGRAPTRDADDAMLHDSAAKRRRPA
;
A
#
# COMPACT_ATOMS: atom_id res chain seq x y z
N MET A 1 -16.71 -5.81 -15.02
CA MET A 1 -15.27 -5.85 -14.71
C MET A 1 -14.70 -4.51 -15.10
N SER A 2 -14.27 -3.74 -14.09
CA SER A 2 -13.71 -2.41 -14.28
C SER A 2 -12.23 -2.54 -14.01
N TYR A 3 -11.41 -2.32 -15.04
CA TYR A 3 -9.94 -2.43 -14.96
C TYR A 3 -9.32 -1.68 -13.76
N PHE A 4 -9.99 -0.64 -13.27
CA PHE A 4 -9.51 0.21 -12.16
C PHE A 4 -10.04 -0.19 -10.77
N ASP A 5 -10.79 -1.29 -10.64
CA ASP A 5 -11.22 -1.76 -9.32
C ASP A 5 -10.09 -2.50 -8.60
N ILE A 6 -9.64 -1.92 -7.48
CA ILE A 6 -8.55 -2.47 -6.67
C ILE A 6 -8.94 -3.84 -6.09
N ALA A 7 -10.21 -4.03 -5.71
CA ALA A 7 -10.65 -5.30 -5.16
C ALA A 7 -10.57 -6.43 -6.21
N GLU A 8 -10.87 -6.10 -7.47
CA GLU A 8 -10.74 -7.01 -8.60
C GLU A 8 -9.28 -7.36 -8.90
N ILE A 9 -8.38 -6.36 -8.92
CA ILE A 9 -6.94 -6.59 -9.10
C ILE A 9 -6.37 -7.50 -8.00
N VAL A 10 -6.76 -7.25 -6.75
CA VAL A 10 -6.32 -8.08 -5.60
C VAL A 10 -6.89 -9.49 -5.69
N ALA A 11 -8.13 -9.64 -6.15
CA ALA A 11 -8.75 -10.95 -6.36
C ALA A 11 -8.08 -11.75 -7.49
N GLU A 12 -7.51 -11.08 -8.51
CA GLU A 12 -6.79 -11.73 -9.61
C GLU A 12 -5.43 -12.30 -9.21
N GLU A 13 -4.83 -11.84 -8.11
CA GLU A 13 -3.57 -12.37 -7.60
C GLU A 13 -3.74 -13.73 -6.92
N GLU A 14 -4.98 -14.15 -6.63
CA GLU A 14 -5.23 -15.42 -5.96
C GLU A 14 -4.83 -16.61 -6.86
N ARG A 15 -4.08 -17.56 -6.28
CA ARG A 15 -3.47 -18.68 -7.01
C ARG A 15 -4.46 -19.81 -7.24
N LEU A 16 -4.43 -20.36 -8.45
CA LEU A 16 -5.26 -21.47 -8.88
C LEU A 16 -4.41 -22.65 -9.33
N PRO A 17 -4.83 -23.88 -9.00
CA PRO A 17 -4.21 -25.06 -9.56
C PRO A 17 -4.45 -25.12 -11.07
N CYS A 18 -3.38 -25.31 -11.82
CA CYS A 18 -3.37 -25.32 -13.26
C CYS A 18 -2.50 -26.49 -13.74
N THR A 19 -2.87 -27.14 -14.84
CA THR A 19 -2.05 -28.18 -15.48
C THR A 19 -1.60 -27.69 -16.85
N PHE A 20 -0.29 -27.65 -17.08
CA PHE A 20 0.27 -27.30 -18.38
C PHE A 20 -0.07 -28.38 -19.42
N LEU A 21 -0.51 -27.98 -20.61
CA LEU A 21 -0.82 -28.89 -21.72
C LEU A 21 0.35 -29.00 -22.71
N THR A 22 1.26 -28.04 -22.66
CA THR A 22 2.44 -27.94 -23.52
C THR A 22 3.68 -27.75 -22.68
N ASP A 23 4.81 -28.24 -23.17
CA ASP A 23 6.12 -27.95 -22.60
C ASP A 23 6.38 -26.44 -22.64
N ALA A 24 6.96 -25.93 -21.57
CA ALA A 24 7.26 -24.52 -21.43
C ALA A 24 8.68 -24.30 -20.91
N GLU A 25 9.50 -23.75 -21.79
CA GLU A 25 10.94 -23.54 -21.57
C GLU A 25 11.19 -22.29 -20.72
N LEU A 26 12.25 -22.32 -19.90
CA LEU A 26 12.78 -21.19 -19.12
C LEU A 26 11.78 -20.56 -18.12
N ILE A 27 10.74 -21.29 -17.71
CA ILE A 27 9.73 -20.83 -16.74
C ILE A 27 9.61 -21.71 -15.50
N GLY A 28 10.62 -22.54 -15.22
CA GLY A 28 10.66 -23.44 -14.06
C GLY A 28 10.46 -22.75 -12.71
N TYR A 29 10.79 -21.46 -12.59
CA TYR A 29 10.56 -20.68 -11.36
C TYR A 29 9.09 -20.55 -10.94
N LEU A 30 8.13 -20.84 -11.84
CA LEU A 30 6.70 -20.86 -11.51
C LEU A 30 6.32 -22.06 -10.65
N ASP A 31 7.06 -23.16 -10.77
CA ASP A 31 6.91 -24.34 -9.94
C ASP A 31 7.89 -24.29 -8.76
N SER A 32 7.38 -23.93 -7.57
CA SER A 32 8.20 -23.92 -6.36
C SER A 32 8.61 -25.31 -5.87
N THR A 33 8.10 -26.38 -6.50
CA THR A 33 8.34 -27.76 -6.06
C THR A 33 9.43 -28.48 -6.86
N SER A 34 9.84 -27.94 -8.01
CA SER A 34 10.90 -28.51 -8.84
C SER A 34 12.02 -27.50 -9.07
N ASP A 35 13.27 -27.98 -9.03
CA ASP A 35 14.47 -27.18 -9.35
C ASP A 35 14.80 -27.23 -10.85
N ARG A 36 13.83 -27.61 -11.69
CA ARG A 36 14.02 -27.72 -13.14
C ARG A 36 13.92 -26.33 -13.77
N GLU A 37 14.68 -26.10 -14.84
CA GLU A 37 14.62 -24.85 -15.59
C GLU A 37 13.36 -24.76 -16.48
N ASP A 38 12.86 -25.91 -16.91
CA ASP A 38 11.71 -26.06 -17.80
C ASP A 38 10.55 -26.79 -17.12
N ILE A 39 9.33 -26.49 -17.58
CA ILE A 39 8.10 -27.16 -17.15
C ILE A 39 7.65 -28.11 -18.26
N GLU A 40 7.62 -29.42 -17.94
CA GLU A 40 7.11 -30.45 -18.85
C GLU A 40 5.58 -30.38 -18.95
N ALA A 41 5.04 -30.82 -20.08
CA ALA A 41 3.60 -31.03 -20.26
C ALA A 41 3.03 -31.94 -19.15
N ASP A 42 1.76 -31.73 -18.83
CA ASP A 42 1.02 -32.36 -17.73
C ASP A 42 1.53 -32.05 -16.31
N THR A 43 2.46 -31.11 -16.16
CA THR A 43 2.89 -30.63 -14.83
C THR A 43 1.82 -29.75 -14.20
N ARG A 44 1.51 -30.02 -12.92
CA ARG A 44 0.54 -29.26 -12.12
C ARG A 44 1.23 -28.14 -11.35
N VAL A 45 0.90 -26.89 -11.64
CA VAL A 45 1.50 -25.69 -11.05
C VAL A 45 0.41 -24.76 -10.52
N GLU A 46 0.70 -24.00 -9.46
CA GLU A 46 -0.21 -22.98 -8.96
C GLU A 46 0.10 -21.61 -9.57
N LEU A 47 -0.78 -21.12 -10.44
CA LEU A 47 -0.62 -19.86 -11.16
C LEU A 47 -1.63 -18.81 -10.66
N PRO A 48 -1.26 -17.52 -10.60
CA PRO A 48 -2.22 -16.44 -10.38
C PRO A 48 -3.33 -16.43 -11.43
N LEU A 49 -4.55 -16.02 -11.05
CA LEU A 49 -5.71 -16.01 -11.95
C LEU A 49 -5.48 -15.19 -13.23
N TRP A 50 -4.86 -14.01 -13.13
CA TRP A 50 -4.60 -13.16 -14.30
C TRP A 50 -3.69 -13.84 -15.34
N LEU A 51 -2.71 -14.63 -14.88
CA LEU A 51 -1.79 -15.37 -15.75
C LEU A 51 -2.47 -16.61 -16.32
N ALA A 52 -3.22 -17.34 -15.48
CA ALA A 52 -3.97 -18.50 -15.91
C ALA A 52 -5.00 -18.17 -17.00
N ASP A 53 -5.68 -17.01 -16.90
CA ASP A 53 -6.59 -16.51 -17.94
C ASP A 53 -5.87 -16.29 -19.28
N ALA A 54 -4.72 -15.61 -19.26
CA ALA A 54 -3.94 -15.34 -20.46
C ALA A 54 -3.43 -16.62 -21.15
N LEU A 55 -3.02 -17.62 -20.37
CA LEU A 55 -2.51 -18.91 -20.88
C LEU A 55 -3.63 -19.84 -21.34
N SER A 56 -4.76 -19.86 -20.64
CA SER A 56 -5.95 -20.65 -21.03
C SER A 56 -6.50 -20.19 -22.37
N LYS A 57 -6.55 -18.87 -22.63
CA LYS A 57 -6.95 -18.30 -23.94
C LYS A 57 -6.08 -18.78 -25.10
N ARG A 58 -4.85 -19.25 -24.83
CA ARG A 58 -3.91 -19.79 -25.82
C ARG A 58 -3.89 -21.33 -25.85
N ASN A 59 -4.74 -22.00 -25.08
CA ASN A 59 -4.77 -23.44 -24.89
C ASN A 59 -3.44 -24.05 -24.39
N MET A 60 -2.64 -23.27 -23.64
CA MET A 60 -1.37 -23.75 -23.08
C MET A 60 -1.56 -24.43 -21.71
N VAL A 61 -2.64 -24.08 -21.01
CA VAL A 61 -2.91 -24.50 -19.64
C VAL A 61 -4.38 -24.86 -19.49
N SER A 62 -4.65 -25.96 -18.79
CA SER A 62 -5.98 -26.33 -18.33
C SER A 62 -6.14 -25.93 -16.86
N VAL A 63 -7.14 -25.09 -16.58
CA VAL A 63 -7.38 -24.56 -15.23
C VAL A 63 -8.25 -25.52 -14.44
N ASP A 64 -7.79 -25.92 -13.26
CA ASP A 64 -8.56 -26.74 -12.34
C ASP A 64 -9.46 -25.88 -11.45
N LEU A 65 -10.45 -26.52 -10.85
CA LEU A 65 -11.30 -25.84 -9.88
C LEU A 65 -10.47 -25.39 -8.67
N PRO A 66 -10.74 -24.18 -8.13
CA PRO A 66 -10.05 -23.71 -6.94
C PRO A 66 -10.25 -24.68 -5.77
N ARG A 67 -9.24 -24.83 -4.90
CA ARG A 67 -9.25 -25.75 -3.74
C ARG A 67 -10.46 -25.56 -2.82
N GLY A 68 -11.05 -24.36 -2.85
CA GLY A 68 -12.28 -23.99 -2.14
C GLY A 68 -13.59 -24.56 -2.69
N PHE A 69 -13.62 -25.08 -3.93
CA PHE A 69 -14.87 -25.32 -4.65
C PHE A 69 -15.04 -26.73 -5.22
N GLY A 70 -14.49 -27.72 -4.53
CA GLY A 70 -14.79 -29.11 -4.87
C GLY A 70 -16.30 -29.39 -4.91
N SER A 71 -16.66 -30.54 -5.48
CA SER A 71 -17.89 -31.24 -5.09
C SER A 71 -17.90 -31.40 -3.55
N ARG A 72 -18.89 -31.92 -2.84
CA ARG A 72 -19.05 -31.70 -1.38
C ARG A 72 -19.24 -30.23 -1.00
N THR A 73 -18.30 -29.30 -1.25
CA THR A 73 -18.51 -27.87 -0.92
C THR A 73 -19.66 -27.29 -1.72
N ARG A 74 -19.68 -27.53 -3.04
CA ARG A 74 -20.77 -27.03 -3.88
C ARG A 74 -22.14 -27.53 -3.40
N GLN A 75 -22.26 -28.81 -3.07
CA GLN A 75 -23.53 -29.33 -2.56
C GLN A 75 -23.83 -28.90 -1.12
N ALA A 76 -22.82 -28.67 -0.27
CA ALA A 76 -23.03 -28.03 1.04
C ALA A 76 -23.56 -26.59 0.88
N LEU A 77 -23.00 -25.80 -0.04
CA LEU A 77 -23.48 -24.45 -0.33
C LEU A 77 -24.91 -24.43 -0.91
N LEU A 78 -25.27 -25.44 -1.70
CA LEU A 78 -26.63 -25.60 -2.21
C LEU A 78 -27.62 -26.05 -1.12
N ALA A 79 -27.17 -26.81 -0.12
CA ALA A 79 -28.00 -27.24 1.00
C ALA A 79 -28.22 -26.11 2.01
N ASP A 80 -27.13 -25.49 2.48
CA ASP A 80 -27.16 -24.31 3.33
C ASP A 80 -25.87 -23.47 3.14
N ALA A 81 -26.06 -22.25 2.63
CA ALA A 81 -24.96 -21.33 2.34
C ALA A 81 -24.26 -20.78 3.60
N MET A 82 -24.93 -20.79 4.76
CA MET A 82 -24.37 -20.29 6.02
C MET A 82 -23.47 -21.31 6.71
N SER A 83 -23.67 -22.59 6.43
CA SER A 83 -22.91 -23.70 7.05
C SER A 83 -21.42 -23.74 6.63
N VAL A 84 -21.07 -23.12 5.50
CA VAL A 84 -19.71 -23.19 4.94
C VAL A 84 -18.93 -21.90 5.25
N PRO A 85 -17.78 -21.99 5.95
CA PRO A 85 -16.90 -20.84 6.15
C PRO A 85 -16.13 -20.52 4.85
N LEU A 86 -16.70 -19.65 4.02
CA LEU A 86 -16.10 -19.27 2.74
C LEU A 86 -14.82 -18.44 2.93
N ARG A 87 -14.82 -17.53 3.90
CA ARG A 87 -13.70 -16.60 4.16
C ARG A 87 -12.41 -17.29 4.58
N GLU A 88 -12.51 -18.42 5.28
CA GLU A 88 -11.35 -19.25 5.67
C GLU A 88 -10.66 -19.90 4.46
N ARG A 89 -11.41 -20.08 3.36
CA ARG A 89 -10.92 -20.77 2.16
C ARG A 89 -10.41 -19.78 1.14
N SER A 90 -11.16 -18.71 0.91
CA SER A 90 -10.72 -17.57 0.12
C SER A 90 -11.52 -16.32 0.47
N ALA A 91 -10.83 -15.18 0.54
CA ALA A 91 -11.48 -13.89 0.77
C ALA A 91 -12.33 -13.46 -0.44
N HIS A 92 -11.86 -13.77 -1.65
CA HIS A 92 -12.46 -13.39 -2.95
C HIS A 92 -13.21 -14.55 -3.62
N CYS A 93 -13.79 -15.42 -2.79
CA CYS A 93 -14.51 -16.64 -3.17
C CYS A 93 -15.48 -16.45 -4.34
N PHE A 94 -16.36 -15.45 -4.29
CA PHE A 94 -17.36 -15.23 -5.34
C PHE A 94 -16.77 -14.72 -6.65
N HIS A 95 -15.76 -13.87 -6.56
CA HIS A 95 -15.03 -13.37 -7.74
C HIS A 95 -14.34 -14.52 -8.47
N LEU A 96 -13.62 -15.35 -7.71
CA LEU A 96 -12.99 -16.55 -8.21
C LEU A 96 -13.97 -17.52 -8.86
N CYS A 97 -15.15 -17.73 -8.28
CA CYS A 97 -16.19 -18.59 -8.86
C CYS A 97 -16.56 -18.20 -10.28
N VAL A 98 -16.77 -16.90 -10.51
CA VAL A 98 -17.18 -16.37 -11.82
C VAL A 98 -16.03 -16.51 -12.80
N ARG A 99 -14.82 -16.08 -12.41
CA ARG A 99 -13.66 -16.12 -13.30
C ARG A 99 -13.16 -17.53 -13.59
N ALA A 100 -13.14 -18.40 -12.59
CA ALA A 100 -12.79 -19.81 -12.80
C ALA A 100 -13.79 -20.48 -13.75
N ALA A 101 -15.08 -20.13 -13.72
CA ALA A 101 -16.06 -20.68 -14.67
C ALA A 101 -15.86 -20.20 -16.11
N GLU A 102 -15.35 -18.98 -16.31
CA GLU A 102 -15.03 -18.43 -17.63
C GLU A 102 -13.78 -19.07 -18.24
N ILE A 103 -12.78 -19.37 -17.41
CA ILE A 103 -11.45 -19.80 -17.85
C ILE A 103 -11.32 -21.33 -17.87
N SER A 104 -12.05 -22.04 -17.00
CA SER A 104 -11.99 -23.50 -16.90
C SER A 104 -12.70 -24.17 -18.07
N SER A 105 -12.00 -25.09 -18.74
CA SER A 105 -12.58 -25.95 -19.77
C SER A 105 -13.39 -27.13 -19.19
N ARG A 106 -13.36 -27.36 -17.88
CA ARG A 106 -14.07 -28.49 -17.23
C ARG A 106 -15.58 -28.24 -17.12
N PRO A 107 -16.42 -29.26 -17.36
CA PRO A 107 -17.87 -29.12 -17.30
C PRO A 107 -18.37 -28.81 -15.88
N GLU A 108 -17.67 -29.26 -14.83
CA GLU A 108 -18.02 -28.97 -13.44
C GLU A 108 -17.94 -27.49 -13.09
N ALA A 109 -17.11 -26.71 -13.80
CA ALA A 109 -16.96 -25.29 -13.55
C ALA A 109 -18.17 -24.48 -14.03
N LEU A 110 -18.94 -25.00 -14.98
CA LEU A 110 -20.14 -24.34 -15.52
C LEU A 110 -21.24 -24.17 -14.46
N ASP A 111 -21.27 -25.04 -13.45
CA ASP A 111 -22.23 -24.95 -12.34
C ASP A 111 -21.81 -23.95 -11.23
N LEU A 112 -20.53 -23.55 -11.17
CA LEU A 112 -20.02 -22.61 -10.17
C LEU A 112 -20.79 -21.28 -10.10
N PRO A 113 -21.06 -20.56 -11.21
CA PRO A 113 -21.77 -19.28 -11.13
C PRO A 113 -23.20 -19.45 -10.61
N ARG A 114 -23.84 -20.57 -10.90
CA ARG A 114 -25.18 -20.89 -10.35
C ARG A 114 -25.11 -21.11 -8.84
N VAL A 115 -24.17 -21.92 -8.36
CA VAL A 115 -23.96 -22.17 -6.92
C VAL A 115 -23.62 -20.88 -6.19
N ALA A 116 -22.70 -20.09 -6.75
CA ALA A 116 -22.28 -18.80 -6.21
C ALA A 116 -23.46 -17.83 -6.08
N ARG A 117 -24.31 -17.73 -7.09
CA ARG A 117 -25.51 -16.87 -7.06
C ARG A 117 -26.48 -17.28 -5.96
N VAL A 118 -26.79 -18.58 -5.84
CA VAL A 118 -27.69 -19.09 -4.81
C VAL A 118 -27.12 -18.81 -3.42
N ALA A 119 -25.84 -19.13 -3.21
CA ALA A 119 -25.17 -18.92 -1.93
C ALA A 119 -25.11 -17.43 -1.54
N LEU A 120 -24.70 -16.55 -2.48
CA LEU A 120 -24.62 -15.11 -2.26
C LEU A 120 -26.00 -14.53 -1.94
N SER A 121 -27.05 -14.95 -2.64
CA SER A 121 -28.40 -14.42 -2.39
C SER A 121 -28.90 -14.72 -0.96
N ALA A 122 -28.65 -15.94 -0.46
CA ALA A 122 -29.02 -16.33 0.90
C ALA A 122 -28.18 -15.59 1.95
N ARG A 123 -26.86 -15.46 1.72
CA ARG A 123 -25.93 -14.79 2.64
C ARG A 123 -26.04 -13.27 2.62
N ALA A 124 -26.45 -12.66 1.51
CA ALA A 124 -26.64 -11.22 1.40
C ALA A 124 -27.78 -10.73 2.30
N ALA A 125 -28.89 -11.48 2.37
CA ALA A 125 -30.00 -11.15 3.25
C ALA A 125 -29.58 -11.16 4.73
N THR A 126 -28.86 -12.20 5.15
CA THR A 126 -28.38 -12.30 6.55
C THR A 126 -27.32 -11.24 6.86
N SER A 127 -26.42 -10.93 5.91
CA SER A 127 -25.40 -9.90 6.06
C SER A 127 -26.01 -8.51 6.22
N LEU A 128 -27.03 -8.18 5.43
CA LEU A 128 -27.75 -6.91 5.53
C LEU A 128 -28.56 -6.79 6.83
N ASP A 129 -29.24 -7.85 7.24
CA ASP A 129 -29.96 -7.87 8.51
C ASP A 129 -29.01 -7.59 9.69
N ARG A 130 -27.87 -8.31 9.72
CA ARG A 130 -26.80 -8.08 10.68
C ARG A 130 -26.25 -6.66 10.60
N ALA A 131 -26.06 -6.09 9.41
CA ALA A 131 -25.56 -4.72 9.23
C ALA A 131 -26.52 -3.68 9.85
N THR A 132 -27.82 -3.85 9.65
CA THR A 132 -28.82 -2.91 10.18
C THR A 132 -29.01 -3.00 11.68
N ASN A 133 -28.79 -4.19 12.27
CA ASN A 133 -29.05 -4.45 13.69
C ASN A 133 -27.80 -4.40 14.59
N SER A 134 -26.60 -4.22 14.02
CA SER A 134 -25.34 -4.23 14.77
C SER A 134 -24.80 -2.84 15.13
N VAL A 135 -25.56 -1.77 14.89
CA VAL A 135 -25.07 -0.43 15.19
C VAL A 135 -24.94 -0.22 16.70
N GLY A 136 -23.70 0.00 17.16
CA GLY A 136 -23.39 0.20 18.58
C GLY A 136 -22.90 -1.06 19.30
N THR A 137 -22.79 -2.20 18.62
CA THR A 137 -22.14 -3.42 19.12
C THR A 137 -20.75 -3.59 18.52
N ASP A 138 -19.89 -4.40 19.15
CA ASP A 138 -18.66 -4.83 18.50
C ASP A 138 -18.97 -5.75 17.31
N VAL A 139 -18.35 -5.46 16.19
CA VAL A 139 -18.61 -6.03 14.86
C VAL A 139 -17.33 -6.64 14.27
N ALA A 140 -16.23 -6.67 15.01
CA ALA A 140 -14.95 -7.22 14.56
C ALA A 140 -15.05 -8.70 14.21
N ALA A 141 -15.61 -9.51 15.12
CA ALA A 141 -15.80 -10.95 14.92
C ALA A 141 -16.71 -11.24 13.71
N LEU A 142 -17.73 -10.41 13.50
CA LEU A 142 -18.61 -10.54 12.36
C LEU A 142 -17.85 -10.28 11.05
N ARG A 143 -17.18 -9.12 10.93
CA ARG A 143 -16.43 -8.74 9.73
C ARG A 143 -15.39 -9.77 9.31
N ALA A 144 -14.74 -10.41 10.29
CA ALA A 144 -13.74 -11.45 10.03
C ALA A 144 -14.30 -12.70 9.31
N GLN A 145 -15.61 -12.96 9.41
CA GLN A 145 -16.25 -14.15 8.82
C GLN A 145 -16.81 -13.91 7.40
N LEU A 146 -17.01 -12.65 7.01
CA LEU A 146 -17.63 -12.29 5.72
C LEU A 146 -16.61 -12.38 4.59
N THR A 147 -17.03 -12.70 3.37
CA THR A 147 -16.19 -12.56 2.17
C THR A 147 -16.03 -11.08 1.77
N ASP A 148 -15.23 -10.79 0.76
CA ASP A 148 -15.01 -9.43 0.24
C ASP A 148 -16.30 -8.70 -0.18
N ILE A 149 -17.13 -9.31 -1.03
CA ILE A 149 -18.39 -8.73 -1.53
C ILE A 149 -19.39 -8.59 -0.39
N GLU A 150 -19.45 -9.59 0.50
CA GLU A 150 -20.31 -9.57 1.67
C GLU A 150 -19.91 -8.47 2.65
N LEU A 151 -18.61 -8.30 2.87
CA LEU A 151 -18.05 -7.26 3.72
C LEU A 151 -18.37 -5.88 3.14
N ALA A 152 -18.20 -5.69 1.83
CA ALA A 152 -18.58 -4.45 1.17
C ALA A 152 -20.08 -4.16 1.33
N LEU A 153 -20.95 -5.16 1.15
CA LEU A 153 -22.38 -5.03 1.35
C LEU A 153 -22.73 -4.69 2.82
N PHE A 154 -22.07 -5.36 3.76
CA PHE A 154 -22.23 -5.15 5.19
C PHE A 154 -21.82 -3.74 5.60
N GLU A 155 -20.67 -3.25 5.14
CA GLU A 155 -20.17 -1.92 5.46
C GLU A 155 -21.10 -0.83 4.92
N ARG A 156 -21.56 -0.97 3.68
CA ARG A 156 -22.55 -0.04 3.09
C ARG A 156 -23.87 -0.05 3.87
N GLY A 157 -24.37 -1.24 4.23
CA GLY A 157 -25.57 -1.37 5.05
C GLY A 157 -25.40 -0.77 6.45
N TYR A 158 -24.24 -0.97 7.06
CA TYR A 158 -23.90 -0.46 8.39
C TYR A 158 -23.79 1.06 8.41
N ASP A 159 -23.14 1.66 7.41
CA ASP A 159 -23.06 3.12 7.27
C ASP A 159 -24.45 3.74 7.11
N VAL A 160 -25.31 3.17 6.26
CA VAL A 160 -26.70 3.62 6.09
C VAL A 160 -27.48 3.53 7.40
N ALA A 161 -27.32 2.43 8.14
CA ALA A 161 -27.98 2.24 9.42
C ALA A 161 -27.48 3.26 10.47
N ARG A 162 -26.17 3.49 10.54
CA ARG A 162 -25.55 4.51 11.41
C ARG A 162 -26.07 5.90 11.08
N ASP A 163 -26.03 6.29 9.81
CA ASP A 163 -26.44 7.63 9.37
C ASP A 163 -27.93 7.86 9.65
N ARG A 164 -28.77 6.83 9.45
CA ARG A 164 -30.19 6.87 9.84
C ARG A 164 -30.39 7.05 11.34
N LEU A 165 -29.56 6.43 12.17
CA LEU A 165 -29.62 6.60 13.63
C LEU A 165 -29.14 7.99 14.06
N GLU A 166 -28.06 8.51 13.48
CA GLU A 166 -27.58 9.88 13.71
C GLU A 166 -28.63 10.91 13.30
N TRP A 167 -29.31 10.70 12.16
CA TRP A 167 -30.42 11.52 11.69
C TRP A 167 -31.57 11.54 12.71
N ARG A 168 -32.00 10.35 13.15
CA ARG A 168 -33.10 10.21 14.14
C ARG A 168 -32.77 10.87 15.47
N ARG A 169 -31.49 10.85 15.87
CA ARG A 169 -31.00 11.51 17.10
C ARG A 169 -30.77 13.01 16.94
N ARG A 170 -31.03 13.60 15.76
CA ARG A 170 -30.73 15.00 15.43
C ARG A 170 -29.26 15.35 15.67
N LEU A 171 -28.35 14.42 15.37
CA LEU A 171 -26.89 14.64 15.44
C LEU A 171 -26.29 15.12 14.11
N ILE A 172 -27.08 15.13 13.04
CA ILE A 172 -26.75 15.66 11.70
C ILE A 172 -26.78 17.20 11.55
N PRO A 173 -27.53 18.01 12.34
CA PRO A 173 -27.61 19.46 12.09
C PRO A 173 -26.31 20.20 12.40
N SER A 174 -25.30 19.54 12.99
CA SER A 174 -23.94 20.09 13.06
C SER A 174 -23.18 19.69 11.81
N MET A 175 -22.86 20.66 10.95
CA MET A 175 -21.96 20.46 9.82
C MET A 175 -20.60 20.02 10.36
N ARG A 176 -20.30 18.73 10.26
CA ARG A 176 -19.00 18.20 10.63
C ARG A 176 -18.01 18.53 9.51
N VAL A 177 -16.84 18.99 9.91
CA VAL A 177 -15.70 19.13 9.01
C VAL A 177 -15.37 17.77 8.39
N SER A 178 -15.09 17.77 7.09
CA SER A 178 -14.75 16.55 6.35
C SER A 178 -13.52 15.85 6.98
N GLY A 179 -13.45 14.52 6.85
CA GLY A 179 -12.29 13.75 7.32
C GLY A 179 -10.97 14.22 6.69
N LEU A 180 -11.05 14.78 5.47
CA LEU A 180 -9.90 15.32 4.73
C LEU A 180 -9.25 16.50 5.47
N GLU A 181 -10.04 17.43 5.97
CA GLU A 181 -9.54 18.59 6.70
C GLU A 181 -8.94 18.21 8.05
N ARG A 182 -9.49 17.20 8.74
CA ARG A 182 -8.86 16.65 9.95
C ARG A 182 -7.49 16.05 9.64
N GLY A 183 -7.37 15.34 8.51
CA GLY A 183 -6.09 14.82 8.02
C GLY A 183 -5.08 15.92 7.65
N ILE A 184 -5.54 16.98 6.98
CA ILE A 184 -4.72 18.14 6.63
C ILE A 184 -4.27 18.89 7.89
N ALA A 185 -5.17 19.08 8.86
CA ALA A 185 -4.85 19.69 10.15
C ALA A 185 -3.82 18.87 10.93
N ALA A 186 -3.96 17.53 10.98
CA ALA A 186 -2.98 16.65 11.60
C ALA A 186 -1.60 16.70 10.91
N LYS A 187 -1.59 16.76 9.57
CA LYS A 187 -0.34 16.94 8.81
C LYS A 187 0.31 18.31 9.08
N ARG A 188 -0.48 19.39 9.13
CA ARG A 188 0.00 20.73 9.49
C ARG A 188 0.56 20.78 10.91
N ALA A 189 -0.11 20.15 11.87
CA ALA A 189 0.37 20.06 13.25
C ALA A 189 1.71 19.32 13.35
N ARG A 190 1.88 18.20 12.62
CA ARG A 190 3.16 17.48 12.55
C ARG A 190 4.27 18.30 11.89
N ALA A 191 3.96 19.01 10.81
CA ALA A 191 4.93 19.89 10.14
C ALA A 191 5.34 21.06 11.03
N ALA A 192 4.41 21.64 11.79
CA ALA A 192 4.70 22.71 12.75
C ALA A 192 5.59 22.22 13.90
N ALA A 193 5.36 21.01 14.42
CA ALA A 193 6.22 20.41 15.44
C ALA A 193 7.65 20.16 14.93
N LEU A 194 7.81 19.62 13.73
CA LEU A 194 9.13 19.44 13.12
C LEU A 194 9.85 20.77 12.87
N ALA A 195 9.10 21.82 12.51
CA ALA A 195 9.65 23.15 12.32
C ALA A 195 10.09 23.79 13.64
N SER A 196 9.35 23.60 14.74
CA SER A 196 9.77 24.07 16.07
C SER A 196 11.00 23.33 16.57
N ASP A 197 11.09 22.02 16.34
CA ASP A 197 12.25 21.20 16.75
C ASP A 197 13.51 21.62 15.98
N ALA A 198 13.39 21.85 14.66
CA ALA A 198 14.48 22.35 13.84
C ALA A 198 14.89 23.79 14.21
N ALA A 199 13.95 24.64 14.64
CA ALA A 199 14.24 25.99 15.11
C ALA A 199 14.97 25.97 16.47
N ALA A 200 14.57 25.08 17.38
CA ALA A 200 15.26 24.87 18.66
C ALA A 200 16.70 24.38 18.43
N ALA A 201 16.90 23.39 17.56
CA ALA A 201 18.24 22.90 17.21
C ALA A 201 19.12 24.00 16.59
N ARG A 202 18.56 24.87 15.73
CA ARG A 202 19.29 26.01 15.18
C ARG A 202 19.64 27.07 16.23
N ALA A 203 18.75 27.29 17.21
CA ALA A 203 19.01 28.21 18.30
C ALA A 203 20.13 27.68 19.22
N GLU A 204 20.16 26.37 19.50
CA GLU A 204 21.25 25.73 20.24
C GLU A 204 22.58 25.81 19.48
N MET A 205 22.59 25.51 18.17
CA MET A 205 23.81 25.66 17.36
C MET A 205 24.30 27.12 17.31
N ALA A 206 23.39 28.09 17.31
CA ALA A 206 23.75 29.51 17.34
C ALA A 206 24.29 29.95 18.70
N SER A 207 23.74 29.42 19.81
CA SER A 207 24.29 29.69 21.15
C SER A 207 25.66 29.04 21.35
N ASP A 208 25.87 27.83 20.82
CA ASP A 208 27.16 27.16 20.89
C ASP A 208 28.22 27.91 20.07
N ALA A 209 27.85 28.37 18.86
CA ALA A 209 28.74 29.19 18.04
C ALA A 209 29.11 30.53 18.72
N ALA A 210 28.15 31.19 19.38
CA ALA A 210 28.41 32.41 20.13
C ALA A 210 29.30 32.16 21.37
N ALA A 211 29.13 31.03 22.04
CA ALA A 211 29.97 30.62 23.16
C ALA A 211 31.41 30.31 22.70
N ASP A 212 31.58 29.70 21.54
CA ASP A 212 32.91 29.46 20.95
C ASP A 212 33.59 30.75 20.51
N GLU A 213 32.84 31.73 19.99
CA GLU A 213 33.39 33.04 19.63
C GLU A 213 33.86 33.83 20.86
N GLU A 214 33.11 33.79 21.97
CA GLU A 214 33.58 34.37 23.24
C GLU A 214 34.81 33.63 23.80
N ARG A 215 34.86 32.30 23.72
CA ARG A 215 36.05 31.52 24.12
C ARG A 215 37.28 31.92 23.33
N PHE A 216 37.13 32.10 22.01
CA PHE A 216 38.21 32.54 21.14
C PHE A 216 38.69 33.95 21.50
N ARG A 217 37.75 34.86 21.83
CA ARG A 217 38.06 36.22 22.27
C ARG A 217 38.85 36.25 23.58
N LEU A 218 38.43 35.47 24.57
CA LEU A 218 39.13 35.35 25.86
C LEU A 218 40.51 34.71 25.70
N GLN A 219 40.66 33.74 24.79
CA GLN A 219 41.98 33.19 24.44
C GLN A 219 42.88 34.23 23.79
N ALA A 220 42.36 35.06 22.87
CA ALA A 220 43.12 36.14 22.25
C ALA A 220 43.59 37.20 23.27
N GLU A 221 42.75 37.54 24.26
CA GLU A 221 43.10 38.47 25.34
C GLU A 221 44.15 37.89 26.32
N SER A 222 44.11 36.58 26.58
CA SER A 222 45.17 35.92 27.36
C SER A 222 46.49 35.77 26.58
N ALA A 223 46.43 35.64 25.25
CA ALA A 223 47.60 35.63 24.37
C ALA A 223 48.26 37.02 24.25
N SER A 224 47.49 38.11 24.23
CA SER A 224 48.03 39.48 24.24
C SER A 224 48.63 39.87 25.60
N SER A 225 48.13 39.27 26.69
CA SER A 225 48.68 39.43 28.04
C SER A 225 50.03 38.69 28.22
N SER A 226 50.31 37.66 27.42
CA SER A 226 51.56 36.89 27.44
C SER A 226 52.63 37.40 26.46
N SER A 227 52.28 38.25 25.48
CA SER A 227 53.26 38.87 24.55
C SER A 227 53.95 40.14 25.09
N SER A 228 53.54 40.65 26.26
CA SER A 228 54.22 41.77 26.95
C SER A 228 55.51 41.35 27.69
N SER A 229 56.01 40.13 27.50
CA SER A 229 57.26 39.64 28.09
C SER A 229 58.16 38.91 27.08
N ALA A 230 58.29 39.43 25.85
CA ALA A 230 59.43 39.08 25.00
C ALA A 230 59.52 40.02 23.78
N SER A 231 60.33 41.08 23.86
CA SER A 231 61.24 41.44 22.75
C SER A 231 62.18 42.57 23.18
N GLY A 232 63.42 42.20 23.50
CA GLY A 232 64.56 43.09 23.63
C GLY A 232 65.72 42.54 22.80
N TYR A 233 66.16 43.36 21.84
CA TYR A 233 67.45 43.37 21.16
C TYR A 233 67.78 42.32 20.06
N ALA A 234 67.53 42.79 18.84
CA ALA A 234 68.39 42.81 17.65
C ALA A 234 69.84 42.27 17.73
N HIS A 235 70.22 41.44 16.74
CA HIS A 235 71.13 41.82 15.64
C HIS A 235 71.21 40.72 14.57
N GLY A 236 71.10 41.09 13.29
CA GLY A 236 71.42 40.22 12.12
C GLY A 236 72.94 39.99 11.97
N PRO A 237 73.42 39.24 10.95
CA PRO A 237 73.26 39.68 9.56
C PRO A 237 73.25 38.60 8.44
N SER A 238 72.79 39.07 7.26
CA SER A 238 73.24 38.83 5.87
C SER A 238 73.60 37.42 5.32
N ASP A 239 72.93 37.17 4.18
CA ASP A 239 73.38 36.54 2.93
C ASP A 239 73.42 35.01 2.79
N GLY A 240 72.76 34.52 1.73
CA GLY A 240 72.83 33.12 1.32
C GLY A 240 71.69 32.67 0.39
N GLU A 241 71.77 33.14 -0.85
CA GLU A 241 71.43 32.53 -2.14
C GLU A 241 70.87 31.07 -2.23
N LEU A 242 70.10 30.84 -3.31
CA LEU A 242 69.77 29.56 -3.99
C LEU A 242 68.63 28.72 -3.37
N ALA A 243 67.44 28.67 -3.98
CA ALA A 243 67.07 28.01 -5.23
C ALA A 243 66.28 26.73 -4.94
N SER A 244 65.05 26.70 -5.46
CA SER A 244 64.41 25.49 -6.02
C SER A 244 64.01 24.43 -4.96
N THR A 245 63.01 23.58 -5.08
CA THR A 245 62.22 23.02 -6.18
C THR A 245 61.12 22.20 -5.50
N TRP A 246 59.92 22.21 -6.08
CA TRP A 246 59.01 21.06 -6.21
C TRP A 246 58.36 20.54 -4.91
N SER A 247 57.23 19.85 -4.91
CA SER A 247 56.10 19.62 -5.80
C SER A 247 55.25 18.61 -5.01
N THR A 248 53.93 18.63 -5.22
CA THR A 248 53.01 17.48 -5.05
C THR A 248 53.00 16.72 -3.71
N SER A 249 51.80 16.55 -3.16
CA SER A 249 51.05 15.32 -3.47
C SER A 249 49.63 15.37 -2.93
N SER A 250 48.71 15.07 -3.84
CA SER A 250 47.35 14.63 -3.61
C SER A 250 47.30 13.31 -2.83
N SER A 251 46.23 13.12 -2.03
CA SER A 251 45.41 11.90 -1.96
C SER A 251 44.48 12.00 -0.74
N SER A 252 43.16 11.89 -0.87
CA SER A 252 42.35 10.74 -1.31
C SER A 252 41.66 10.12 -0.10
N ALA A 253 40.33 10.19 -0.08
CA ALA A 253 39.36 9.22 0.46
C ALA A 253 38.00 9.95 0.50
N ALA A 254 37.02 9.75 -0.37
CA ALA A 254 36.32 8.53 -0.81
C ALA A 254 35.57 7.79 0.31
N ALA A 255 34.26 8.06 0.43
CA ALA A 255 33.14 7.14 0.76
C ALA A 255 31.88 8.00 1.00
N ALA A 256 30.87 7.96 0.10
CA ALA A 256 29.67 7.10 0.20
C ALA A 256 28.69 7.56 1.32
N THR A 257 27.36 7.63 1.23
CA THR A 257 26.30 7.40 0.23
C THR A 257 25.02 7.75 1.00
N ALA A 258 24.06 8.47 0.42
CA ALA A 258 22.61 8.27 0.63
C ALA A 258 21.81 9.42 -0.01
N GLY A 259 21.23 9.14 -1.18
CA GLY A 259 20.24 10.00 -1.82
C GLY A 259 18.88 9.89 -1.15
N GLY A 260 18.26 11.04 -0.89
CA GLY A 260 16.85 11.18 -0.52
C GLY A 260 16.15 12.07 -1.53
N ARG A 261 15.53 11.45 -2.54
CA ARG A 261 14.76 12.09 -3.60
C ARG A 261 13.38 12.50 -3.07
N ALA A 262 13.07 13.79 -3.10
CA ALA A 262 11.75 14.33 -2.77
C ALA A 262 10.72 14.00 -3.86
N PRO A 263 9.46 13.67 -3.52
CA PRO A 263 8.39 13.57 -4.51
C PRO A 263 7.71 14.93 -4.74
N THR A 264 7.89 15.48 -5.94
CA THR A 264 7.02 16.52 -6.49
C THR A 264 5.69 15.90 -6.89
N ARG A 265 4.62 16.61 -6.56
CA ARG A 265 3.24 16.17 -6.54
C ARG A 265 2.48 16.81 -7.70
N ASP A 266 1.70 15.98 -8.40
CA ASP A 266 0.43 16.23 -9.07
C ASP A 266 0.22 17.60 -9.73
N ALA A 267 0.48 17.66 -11.04
CA ALA A 267 -0.25 18.51 -11.97
C ALA A 267 -1.00 17.57 -12.91
N ASP A 268 -2.30 17.37 -12.66
CA ASP A 268 -3.34 17.01 -13.64
C ASP A 268 -4.60 16.58 -12.87
N ASP A 269 -5.33 17.57 -12.34
CA ASP A 269 -6.73 17.37 -11.92
C ASP A 269 -7.46 18.72 -11.97
N ALA A 270 -7.66 19.20 -13.19
CA ALA A 270 -8.45 20.40 -13.47
C ALA A 270 -9.19 20.26 -14.81
N MET A 271 -10.09 19.28 -14.91
CA MET A 271 -11.21 19.37 -15.85
C MET A 271 -12.22 18.28 -15.52
N LEU A 272 -13.36 18.67 -14.93
CA LEU A 272 -14.71 18.09 -15.12
C LEU A 272 -15.68 18.68 -14.08
N HIS A 273 -16.02 19.96 -14.25
CA HIS A 273 -17.27 20.53 -13.75
C HIS A 273 -17.90 21.32 -14.88
N ASP A 274 -18.79 20.70 -15.65
CA ASP A 274 -20.04 21.31 -16.08
C ASP A 274 -20.92 20.27 -16.78
N SER A 275 -22.00 19.81 -16.12
CA SER A 275 -23.23 19.29 -16.76
C SER A 275 -24.22 18.82 -15.70
N ALA A 276 -24.86 19.77 -15.01
CA ALA A 276 -26.06 19.50 -14.23
C ALA A 276 -27.02 20.70 -14.26
N ALA A 277 -27.61 20.99 -15.43
CA ALA A 277 -28.74 21.94 -15.52
C ALA A 277 -29.61 21.75 -16.77
N LYS A 278 -30.38 20.66 -16.86
CA LYS A 278 -31.74 20.65 -17.50
C LYS A 278 -32.41 19.28 -17.41
N ARG A 279 -33.28 19.09 -16.41
CA ARG A 279 -34.42 18.17 -16.52
C ARG A 279 -35.70 19.01 -16.52
N ARG A 280 -36.30 19.11 -17.70
CA ARG A 280 -37.66 19.64 -17.89
C ARG A 280 -38.66 18.65 -17.26
N ARG A 281 -39.62 19.18 -16.51
CA ARG A 281 -40.85 18.49 -16.13
C ARG A 281 -41.72 18.30 -17.38
N PRO A 282 -42.38 17.15 -17.58
CA PRO A 282 -43.61 17.12 -18.37
C PRO A 282 -44.82 17.48 -17.50
N ALA A 283 -45.74 18.22 -18.13
CA ALA A 283 -47.10 18.45 -17.67
C ALA A 283 -47.96 17.18 -17.88
#